data_AF-A0A847VHX6-F1
#
_entry.id   AF-A0A847VHX6-F1
#
_cell.length_a   1.000
_cell.length_b   1.000
_cell.length_c   1.000
_cell.angle_alpha   90.00
_cell.angle_beta   90.00
_cell.angle_gamma   90.00
#
_symmetry.space_group_name_H-M   'P 1'
#
loop_
_entity.id
_entity.type
_entity.pdbx_description
1 polymer ?
#
loop_
_entity_poly.entity_id
_entity_poly.type
_entity_poly.pdbx_seq_one_letter_code
_entity_poly.pdbx_strand_id
1 'polypeptide(L)'
;LILAARGAMAGKGPGFTTTQAQGIYLDESASDLLVQGNTTVDNDYGIKLHVAARNAVKGNKIYGNRLGQLWLQENRKVDNPAGDVFGNAVTENQIVATSSTAKAVWLDTLYSDTSHFGSFDGNRYYDKILASVAEERTAAGSNSYALPQWKTLTTTSGAPRKLETSGWGASMTLFASTKVSGSNIVPNGNMIGSAAGWTGWNEIAPHGTLSREACPPGWCARYVAGGSNGIVSSPRFTIVAGTWYRLTVDLVTNVANPVIDLVVRRGGGGLNGYESVSDRSLRMKAGNAWSRYVVTFKATKTIRVNDPLTGDAGARIDFQNIRPGQVLSVANLELVPVTPADSLNRSDLLLNPANAPLVVDCPLAATQSNLCTNYVRLSDNQPVRWPYVLSARSSEIVFTRDPGLVDSDGDGIPDIQDACPATPPGLVPNSKGCALGQ
;
A
#
# COMPACT_ATOMS: atom_id res chain seq x y z
N LEU A 1 24.83 19.19 -10.18
CA LEU A 1 24.35 19.38 -11.57
C LEU A 1 22.93 18.82 -11.71
N ILE A 2 22.16 19.25 -12.72
CA ILE A 2 20.86 18.64 -13.07
C ILE A 2 21.04 17.87 -14.38
N LEU A 3 20.73 16.57 -14.35
CA LEU A 3 20.88 15.65 -15.47
C LEU A 3 19.49 15.10 -15.83
N ALA A 4 18.96 15.59 -16.95
CA ALA A 4 17.67 15.21 -17.50
C ALA A 4 17.85 14.70 -18.93
N ALA A 5 18.04 13.40 -19.09
CA ALA A 5 18.26 12.79 -20.40
C ALA A 5 17.22 11.69 -20.68
N ARG A 6 16.28 11.97 -21.59
CA ARG A 6 15.38 10.93 -22.10
C ARG A 6 16.12 10.11 -23.16
N GLY A 7 16.25 8.81 -22.92
CA GLY A 7 16.80 7.89 -23.92
C GLY A 7 15.88 7.82 -25.13
N ALA A 8 16.39 8.15 -26.33
CA ALA A 8 15.69 7.91 -27.59
C ALA A 8 16.24 6.63 -28.24
N MET A 9 15.35 5.75 -28.72
CA MET A 9 15.77 4.54 -29.47
C MET A 9 16.55 4.87 -30.74
N ALA A 10 16.30 6.04 -31.34
CA ALA A 10 16.95 6.49 -32.57
C ALA A 10 18.48 6.62 -32.48
N GLY A 11 19.04 6.76 -31.27
CA GLY A 11 20.49 6.81 -31.06
C GLY A 11 21.18 5.44 -30.99
N LYS A 12 20.43 4.34 -31.05
CA LYS A 12 20.99 2.98 -31.01
C LYS A 12 20.86 2.29 -32.36
N GLY A 13 21.89 1.51 -32.72
CA GLY A 13 21.90 0.73 -33.96
C GLY A 13 20.75 -0.27 -34.06
N PRO A 14 20.46 -0.82 -35.25
CA PRO A 14 19.25 -1.58 -35.58
C PRO A 14 19.05 -2.91 -34.81
N GLY A 15 19.96 -3.28 -33.91
CA GLY A 15 19.85 -4.48 -33.06
C GLY A 15 19.34 -4.22 -31.62
N PHE A 16 19.11 -2.97 -31.23
CA PHE A 16 18.68 -2.65 -29.87
C PHE A 16 17.19 -2.29 -29.82
N THR A 17 16.41 -3.09 -29.08
CA THR A 17 14.97 -2.84 -28.87
C THR A 17 14.67 -2.03 -27.60
N THR A 18 15.70 -1.62 -26.85
CA THR A 18 15.55 -0.92 -25.56
C THR A 18 16.51 0.27 -25.42
N THR A 19 16.00 1.35 -24.82
CA THR A 19 16.81 2.51 -24.41
C THR A 19 17.63 2.15 -23.16
N GLN A 20 18.79 2.81 -22.97
CA GLN A 20 19.62 2.66 -21.76
C GLN A 20 20.20 4.02 -21.30
N ALA A 21 19.40 5.08 -21.33
CA ALA A 21 19.86 6.38 -20.84
C ALA A 21 20.17 6.32 -19.34
N GLN A 22 21.42 6.59 -18.99
CA GLN A 22 21.88 6.70 -17.61
C GLN A 22 22.03 8.19 -17.29
N GLY A 23 21.57 8.63 -16.12
CA GLY A 23 21.83 10.00 -15.65
C GLY A 23 23.32 10.19 -15.34
N ILE A 24 23.84 9.38 -14.42
CA ILE A 24 25.28 9.27 -14.11
C ILE A 24 25.67 7.81 -14.23
N TYR A 25 26.78 7.54 -14.93
CA TYR A 25 27.27 6.19 -15.15
C TYR A 25 28.75 6.06 -14.77
N LEU A 26 29.04 5.24 -13.75
CA LEU A 26 30.38 4.79 -13.42
C LEU A 26 30.56 3.38 -14.00
N ASP A 27 31.54 3.21 -14.88
CA ASP A 27 31.74 1.98 -15.65
C ASP A 27 33.23 1.60 -15.67
N GLU A 28 33.54 0.38 -16.10
CA GLU A 28 34.88 -0.10 -16.45
C GLU A 28 35.93 0.13 -15.34
N SER A 29 35.72 -0.51 -14.18
CA SER A 29 36.64 -0.45 -13.04
C SER A 29 36.77 0.96 -12.42
N ALA A 30 35.78 1.85 -12.65
CA ALA A 30 35.67 3.13 -11.99
C ALA A 30 35.75 2.97 -10.46
N SER A 31 36.74 3.63 -9.85
CA SER A 31 36.99 3.50 -8.43
C SER A 31 37.44 4.79 -7.77
N ASP A 32 37.14 4.86 -6.47
CA ASP A 32 37.53 5.97 -5.59
C ASP A 32 36.98 7.34 -6.04
N LEU A 33 35.80 7.34 -6.69
CA LEU A 33 35.11 8.54 -7.17
C LEU A 33 34.04 9.02 -6.18
N LEU A 34 33.83 10.35 -6.15
CA LEU A 34 32.75 11.00 -5.41
C LEU A 34 31.68 11.54 -6.37
N VAL A 35 30.46 11.00 -6.27
CA VAL A 35 29.25 11.49 -6.95
C VAL A 35 28.37 12.18 -5.91
N GLN A 36 28.41 13.51 -5.87
CA GLN A 36 27.73 14.28 -4.82
C GLN A 36 26.85 15.42 -5.34
N GLY A 37 25.69 15.61 -4.71
CA GLY A 37 24.85 16.80 -4.88
C GLY A 37 24.24 16.95 -6.28
N ASN A 38 24.04 15.84 -6.98
CA ASN A 38 23.43 15.84 -8.31
C ASN A 38 21.93 15.59 -8.24
N THR A 39 21.21 16.05 -9.26
CA THR A 39 19.82 15.68 -9.51
C THR A 39 19.74 14.90 -10.81
N THR A 40 19.22 13.67 -10.78
CA THR A 40 18.97 12.84 -11.96
C THR A 40 17.49 12.58 -12.11
N VAL A 41 16.93 12.92 -13.28
CA VAL A 41 15.49 12.82 -13.56
C VAL A 41 15.22 12.41 -15.00
N ASP A 42 14.12 11.70 -15.25
CA ASP A 42 13.64 11.30 -16.59
C ASP A 42 14.61 10.40 -17.40
N ASN A 43 15.56 9.75 -16.74
CA ASN A 43 16.46 8.78 -17.38
C ASN A 43 15.86 7.36 -17.33
N ASP A 44 16.48 6.37 -17.98
CA ASP A 44 16.11 4.97 -17.74
C ASP A 44 16.57 4.53 -16.36
N TYR A 45 17.82 4.84 -16.03
CA TYR A 45 18.35 4.72 -14.68
C TYR A 45 18.99 6.03 -14.24
N GLY A 46 18.74 6.42 -12.99
CA GLY A 46 19.25 7.68 -12.44
C GLY A 46 20.77 7.67 -12.26
N ILE A 47 21.28 6.78 -11.42
CA ILE A 47 22.71 6.56 -11.21
C ILE A 47 23.01 5.07 -11.36
N LYS A 48 24.01 4.73 -12.18
CA LYS A 48 24.46 3.36 -12.39
C LYS A 48 25.93 3.21 -12.05
N LEU A 49 26.26 2.17 -11.30
CA LEU A 49 27.61 1.70 -11.00
C LEU A 49 27.74 0.30 -11.60
N HIS A 50 28.50 0.15 -12.68
CA HIS A 50 28.74 -1.11 -13.35
C HIS A 50 30.20 -1.48 -13.22
N VAL A 51 30.50 -2.62 -12.61
CA VAL A 51 31.90 -3.06 -12.37
C VAL A 51 32.71 -1.91 -11.74
N ALA A 52 32.18 -1.34 -10.66
CA ALA A 52 32.71 -0.14 -10.03
C ALA A 52 32.88 -0.36 -8.53
N ALA A 53 33.99 0.12 -7.97
CA ALA A 53 34.39 -0.20 -6.60
C ALA A 53 34.83 1.02 -5.79
N ARG A 54 34.54 1.03 -4.48
CA ARG A 54 35.00 2.07 -3.54
C ARG A 54 34.56 3.50 -3.89
N ASN A 55 33.45 3.66 -4.61
CA ASN A 55 32.90 4.98 -4.94
C ASN A 55 31.96 5.46 -3.84
N ALA A 56 31.83 6.78 -3.68
CA ALA A 56 30.87 7.41 -2.80
C ALA A 56 29.75 8.09 -3.61
N VAL A 57 28.51 7.63 -3.44
CA VAL A 57 27.30 8.26 -3.99
C VAL A 57 26.59 8.95 -2.84
N LYS A 58 26.79 10.27 -2.71
CA LYS A 58 26.40 11.03 -1.52
C LYS A 58 25.44 12.19 -1.82
N GLY A 59 24.34 12.30 -1.08
CA GLY A 59 23.54 13.53 -1.10
C GLY A 59 22.90 13.87 -2.46
N ASN A 60 22.67 12.88 -3.32
CA ASN A 60 22.06 13.07 -4.64
C ASN A 60 20.53 12.98 -4.54
N LYS A 61 19.82 13.63 -5.48
CA LYS A 61 18.38 13.53 -5.68
C LYS A 61 18.13 12.72 -6.94
N ILE A 62 17.57 11.54 -6.79
CA ILE A 62 17.40 10.57 -7.86
C ILE A 62 15.90 10.33 -8.02
N TYR A 63 15.29 10.96 -9.02
CA TYR A 63 13.84 11.14 -9.07
C TYR A 63 13.24 10.68 -10.39
N GLY A 64 12.20 9.84 -10.34
CA GLY A 64 11.31 9.60 -11.47
C GLY A 64 11.96 8.95 -12.70
N ASN A 65 13.09 8.28 -12.52
CA ASN A 65 13.73 7.54 -13.61
C ASN A 65 12.92 6.26 -13.93
N ARG A 66 12.84 5.90 -15.20
CA ARG A 66 11.83 4.98 -15.76
C ARG A 66 11.96 3.53 -15.28
N LEU A 67 13.17 3.00 -15.20
CA LEU A 67 13.44 1.60 -14.86
C LEU A 67 14.04 1.46 -13.45
N GLY A 68 14.91 2.38 -13.05
CA GLY A 68 15.48 2.35 -11.70
C GLY A 68 16.08 3.68 -11.28
N GLN A 69 16.18 3.92 -9.97
CA GLN A 69 16.79 5.13 -9.46
C GLN A 69 18.31 4.92 -9.32
N LEU A 70 18.71 3.92 -8.53
CA LEU A 70 20.11 3.55 -8.32
C LEU A 70 20.32 2.09 -8.69
N TRP A 71 21.32 1.81 -9.54
CA TRP A 71 21.64 0.45 -9.97
C TRP A 71 23.13 0.15 -9.77
N LEU A 72 23.43 -0.88 -8.99
CA LEU A 72 24.77 -1.47 -8.91
C LEU A 72 24.71 -2.79 -9.68
N GLN A 73 25.55 -2.92 -10.73
CA GLN A 73 25.53 -4.05 -11.65
C GLN A 73 26.89 -4.74 -11.73
N GLU A 74 26.90 -6.03 -11.48
CA GLU A 74 28.08 -6.89 -11.54
C GLU A 74 27.87 -8.05 -12.52
N ASN A 75 28.64 -8.05 -13.60
CA ASN A 75 28.74 -9.14 -14.55
C ASN A 75 30.20 -9.58 -14.78
N ARG A 76 31.12 -9.09 -13.93
CA ARG A 76 32.56 -9.29 -14.00
C ARG A 76 33.12 -9.48 -12.58
N LYS A 77 34.12 -10.34 -12.44
CA LYS A 77 34.86 -10.64 -11.19
C LYS A 77 36.33 -10.96 -11.46
N VAL A 78 36.97 -10.13 -12.29
CA VAL A 78 38.35 -10.34 -12.74
C VAL A 78 39.34 -9.72 -11.77
N ASP A 79 39.04 -8.53 -11.25
CA ASP A 79 39.95 -7.74 -10.41
C ASP A 79 39.81 -8.12 -8.93
N ASN A 80 38.63 -8.63 -8.54
CA ASN A 80 38.33 -9.13 -7.22
C ASN A 80 37.58 -10.49 -7.32
N PRO A 81 38.12 -11.59 -6.77
CA PRO A 81 37.48 -12.91 -6.79
C PRO A 81 36.09 -12.95 -6.13
N ALA A 82 35.82 -12.06 -5.16
CA ALA A 82 34.52 -11.93 -4.53
C ALA A 82 33.50 -11.19 -5.42
N GLY A 83 33.99 -10.41 -6.40
CA GLY A 83 33.19 -9.59 -7.30
C GLY A 83 33.74 -8.18 -7.47
N ASP A 84 33.70 -7.65 -8.71
CA ASP A 84 34.30 -6.35 -9.06
C ASP A 84 33.45 -5.15 -8.66
N VAL A 85 32.20 -5.35 -8.21
CA VAL A 85 31.41 -4.30 -7.58
C VAL A 85 31.54 -4.44 -6.08
N PHE A 86 32.37 -3.61 -5.44
CA PHE A 86 32.60 -3.75 -4.00
C PHE A 86 32.91 -2.43 -3.29
N GLY A 87 32.57 -2.38 -2.01
CA GLY A 87 33.00 -1.32 -1.10
C GLY A 87 32.46 0.08 -1.46
N ASN A 88 31.43 0.18 -2.29
CA ASN A 88 30.80 1.47 -2.59
C ASN A 88 30.04 1.98 -1.35
N ALA A 89 29.88 3.29 -1.22
CA ALA A 89 29.13 3.92 -0.14
C ALA A 89 27.98 4.74 -0.74
N VAL A 90 26.75 4.39 -0.40
CA VAL A 90 25.53 5.08 -0.85
C VAL A 90 24.92 5.76 0.36
N THR A 91 25.10 7.07 0.51
CA THR A 91 24.70 7.77 1.73
C THR A 91 23.96 9.07 1.48
N GLU A 92 23.00 9.39 2.37
CA GLU A 92 22.29 10.68 2.40
C GLU A 92 21.57 11.05 1.09
N ASN A 93 21.31 10.09 0.19
CA ASN A 93 20.61 10.35 -1.07
C ASN A 93 19.09 10.38 -0.86
N GLN A 94 18.40 11.11 -1.72
CA GLN A 94 16.95 11.07 -1.85
C GLN A 94 16.58 10.25 -3.09
N ILE A 95 15.87 9.14 -2.90
CA ILE A 95 15.61 8.12 -3.92
C ILE A 95 14.10 7.98 -4.11
N VAL A 96 13.61 8.35 -5.30
CA VAL A 96 12.18 8.44 -5.60
C VAL A 96 11.85 7.78 -6.92
N ALA A 97 11.11 6.67 -6.85
CA ALA A 97 10.46 6.10 -8.01
C ALA A 97 9.01 6.61 -8.10
N THR A 98 8.59 6.97 -9.32
CA THR A 98 7.23 7.46 -9.60
C THR A 98 6.36 6.44 -10.34
N SER A 99 6.90 5.23 -10.58
CA SER A 99 6.19 4.10 -11.19
C SER A 99 6.35 2.86 -10.31
N SER A 100 5.30 2.06 -10.18
CA SER A 100 5.32 0.78 -9.45
C SER A 100 6.21 -0.29 -10.11
N THR A 101 6.59 -0.10 -11.37
CA THR A 101 7.47 -1.03 -12.11
C THR A 101 8.95 -0.67 -11.99
N ALA A 102 9.29 0.52 -11.51
CA ALA A 102 10.67 0.96 -11.37
C ALA A 102 11.31 0.43 -10.07
N LYS A 103 12.64 0.38 -10.02
CA LYS A 103 13.40 0.02 -8.81
C LYS A 103 13.90 1.27 -8.09
N ALA A 104 13.88 1.27 -6.76
CA ALA A 104 14.57 2.30 -5.97
C ALA A 104 16.08 2.00 -5.96
N VAL A 105 16.53 1.06 -5.13
CA VAL A 105 17.87 0.49 -5.19
C VAL A 105 17.82 -0.88 -5.85
N TRP A 106 18.64 -1.10 -6.86
CA TRP A 106 18.77 -2.40 -7.52
C TRP A 106 20.22 -2.88 -7.43
N LEU A 107 20.43 -4.00 -6.77
CA LEU A 107 21.71 -4.70 -6.74
C LEU A 107 21.59 -5.93 -7.63
N ASP A 108 22.40 -6.00 -8.66
CA ASP A 108 22.29 -7.00 -9.70
C ASP A 108 23.64 -7.67 -9.92
N THR A 109 23.71 -8.97 -9.67
CA THR A 109 24.91 -9.76 -9.94
C THR A 109 24.57 -11.02 -10.74
N LEU A 110 25.46 -11.41 -11.66
CA LEU A 110 25.44 -12.74 -12.28
C LEU A 110 25.99 -13.84 -11.34
N TYR A 111 26.40 -13.49 -10.12
CA TYR A 111 26.95 -14.41 -9.13
C TYR A 111 25.99 -14.62 -7.96
N SER A 112 26.49 -15.07 -6.81
CA SER A 112 25.66 -15.58 -5.71
C SER A 112 25.35 -14.57 -4.59
N ASP A 113 26.09 -13.47 -4.51
CA ASP A 113 26.03 -12.56 -3.37
C ASP A 113 26.19 -11.10 -3.81
N THR A 114 25.52 -10.19 -3.11
CA THR A 114 25.58 -8.73 -3.26
C THR A 114 26.06 -8.05 -1.99
N SER A 115 26.38 -8.81 -0.94
CA SER A 115 26.76 -8.27 0.37
C SER A 115 28.03 -7.41 0.33
N HIS A 116 28.92 -7.67 -0.62
CA HIS A 116 30.17 -6.92 -0.82
C HIS A 116 29.98 -5.61 -1.59
N PHE A 117 28.86 -5.40 -2.27
CA PHE A 117 28.64 -4.26 -3.18
C PHE A 117 28.89 -2.90 -2.53
N GLY A 118 28.51 -2.77 -1.26
CA GLY A 118 28.69 -1.53 -0.54
C GLY A 118 27.87 -1.41 0.74
N SER A 119 27.99 -0.24 1.35
CA SER A 119 27.19 0.21 2.48
C SER A 119 26.13 1.22 2.03
N PHE A 120 25.03 1.23 2.77
CA PHE A 120 23.88 2.10 2.52
C PHE A 120 23.50 2.71 3.86
N ASP A 121 23.44 4.04 3.98
CA ASP A 121 22.96 4.67 5.22
C ASP A 121 22.43 6.09 5.03
N GLY A 122 21.44 6.45 5.84
CA GLY A 122 20.86 7.80 5.84
C GLY A 122 20.16 8.19 4.55
N ASN A 123 19.84 7.24 3.67
CA ASN A 123 19.11 7.55 2.45
C ASN A 123 17.62 7.75 2.78
N ARG A 124 16.96 8.57 1.97
CA ARG A 124 15.55 8.91 2.11
C ARG A 124 14.77 8.43 0.91
N TYR A 125 13.70 7.67 1.17
CA TYR A 125 12.91 7.01 0.15
C TYR A 125 11.51 7.61 0.06
N TYR A 126 11.02 7.79 -1.16
CA TYR A 126 9.59 7.89 -1.38
C TYR A 126 9.03 6.50 -1.69
N ASP A 127 8.66 5.78 -0.64
CA ASP A 127 8.23 4.39 -0.62
C ASP A 127 6.69 4.24 -0.52
N LYS A 128 5.94 5.29 -0.88
CA LYS A 128 4.47 5.23 -0.96
C LYS A 128 3.93 4.62 -2.26
N ILE A 129 4.75 4.58 -3.31
CA ILE A 129 4.41 3.96 -4.62
C ILE A 129 5.00 2.55 -4.74
N LEU A 130 6.19 2.33 -4.18
CA LEU A 130 6.90 1.07 -4.26
C LEU A 130 6.65 0.22 -3.00
N ALA A 131 6.35 -1.06 -3.20
CA ALA A 131 6.30 -2.02 -2.09
C ALA A 131 7.70 -2.33 -1.50
N SER A 132 8.78 -2.07 -2.26
CA SER A 132 10.17 -2.33 -1.86
C SER A 132 11.08 -1.14 -2.16
N VAL A 133 12.04 -0.89 -1.26
CA VAL A 133 13.08 0.15 -1.43
C VAL A 133 14.37 -0.40 -2.00
N ALA A 134 14.56 -1.72 -1.91
CA ALA A 134 15.71 -2.42 -2.45
C ALA A 134 15.29 -3.75 -3.09
N GLU A 135 15.97 -4.10 -4.17
CA GLU A 135 15.88 -5.41 -4.81
C GLU A 135 17.29 -5.96 -5.06
N GLU A 136 17.48 -7.23 -4.72
CA GLU A 136 18.71 -7.96 -5.00
C GLU A 136 18.40 -9.07 -6.01
N ARG A 137 19.12 -9.07 -7.14
CA ARG A 137 19.09 -10.14 -8.13
C ARG A 137 20.45 -10.84 -8.16
N THR A 138 20.41 -12.15 -7.99
CA THR A 138 21.56 -13.05 -8.10
C THR A 138 21.27 -14.11 -9.15
N ALA A 139 22.24 -14.99 -9.43
CA ALA A 139 22.03 -16.16 -10.27
C ALA A 139 20.93 -17.10 -9.75
N ALA A 140 20.63 -17.08 -8.44
CA ALA A 140 19.63 -17.93 -7.81
C ALA A 140 18.20 -17.38 -7.89
N GLY A 141 18.02 -16.07 -8.14
CA GLY A 141 16.71 -15.44 -8.18
C GLY A 141 16.73 -13.97 -7.75
N SER A 142 15.57 -13.46 -7.37
CA SER A 142 15.40 -12.06 -6.94
C SER A 142 14.66 -11.97 -5.62
N ASN A 143 15.13 -11.09 -4.74
CA ASN A 143 14.51 -10.77 -3.46
C ASN A 143 14.21 -9.27 -3.40
N SER A 144 13.05 -8.90 -2.86
CA SER A 144 12.62 -7.52 -2.67
C SER A 144 12.44 -7.22 -1.19
N TYR A 145 12.85 -6.03 -0.76
CA TYR A 145 12.86 -5.63 0.64
C TYR A 145 12.13 -4.30 0.84
N ALA A 146 11.11 -4.30 1.69
CA ALA A 146 10.59 -3.07 2.27
C ALA A 146 11.64 -2.45 3.21
N LEU A 147 11.55 -1.15 3.49
CA LEU A 147 12.57 -0.45 4.27
C LEU A 147 12.84 -1.08 5.64
N PRO A 148 11.85 -1.52 6.44
CA PRO A 148 12.11 -2.20 7.71
C PRO A 148 12.93 -3.50 7.53
N GLN A 149 12.67 -4.27 6.47
CA GLN A 149 13.41 -5.50 6.18
C GLN A 149 14.83 -5.20 5.72
N TRP A 150 15.00 -4.17 4.89
CA TRP A 150 16.30 -3.72 4.40
C TRP A 150 17.20 -3.28 5.57
N LYS A 151 16.62 -2.61 6.58
CA LYS A 151 17.31 -2.18 7.80
C LYS A 151 17.92 -3.31 8.62
N THR A 152 17.25 -4.45 8.65
CA THR A 152 17.61 -5.58 9.50
C THR A 152 18.24 -6.74 8.72
N LEU A 153 18.59 -6.52 7.44
CA LEU A 153 19.08 -7.59 6.58
C LEU A 153 20.43 -8.15 7.07
N THR A 154 20.57 -9.47 7.00
CA THR A 154 21.78 -10.20 7.38
C THR A 154 22.47 -10.82 6.15
N THR A 155 23.74 -11.16 6.28
CA THR A 155 24.49 -11.98 5.33
C THR A 155 24.00 -13.44 5.41
N THR A 156 24.43 -14.26 4.46
CA THR A 156 24.21 -15.72 4.48
C THR A 156 24.80 -16.41 5.72
N SER A 157 25.85 -15.84 6.31
CA SER A 157 26.43 -16.29 7.58
C SER A 157 25.70 -15.77 8.83
N GLY A 158 24.61 -14.99 8.67
CA GLY A 158 23.82 -14.44 9.76
C GLY A 158 24.36 -13.13 10.35
N ALA A 159 25.43 -12.55 9.80
CA ALA A 159 25.98 -11.29 10.28
C ALA A 159 25.11 -10.10 9.80
N PRO A 160 24.81 -9.10 10.65
CA PRO A 160 24.05 -7.92 10.22
C PRO A 160 24.79 -7.15 9.11
N ARG A 161 24.09 -6.87 8.00
CA ARG A 161 24.63 -6.01 6.93
C ARG A 161 24.55 -4.52 7.28
N LYS A 162 23.75 -4.15 8.29
CA LYS A 162 23.58 -2.77 8.82
C LYS A 162 23.27 -1.73 7.75
N LEU A 163 22.46 -2.11 6.78
CA LEU A 163 22.01 -1.26 5.69
C LEU A 163 20.93 -0.31 6.21
N GLU A 164 20.91 0.95 5.78
CA GLU A 164 19.89 1.95 6.13
C GLU A 164 19.63 2.13 7.64
N THR A 165 20.64 1.99 8.50
CA THR A 165 20.48 2.16 9.95
C THR A 165 19.78 3.48 10.31
N SER A 166 20.18 4.57 9.63
CA SER A 166 19.64 5.93 9.74
C SER A 166 18.66 6.28 8.62
N GLY A 167 18.30 5.30 7.77
CA GLY A 167 17.44 5.51 6.61
C GLY A 167 16.01 5.91 6.97
N TRP A 168 15.32 6.59 6.07
CA TRP A 168 13.96 7.09 6.31
C TRP A 168 13.07 6.90 5.08
N GLY A 169 11.83 6.47 5.28
CA GLY A 169 10.82 6.29 4.23
C GLY A 169 9.64 7.24 4.43
N ALA A 170 9.07 7.76 3.34
CA ALA A 170 7.85 8.56 3.34
C ALA A 170 6.62 7.80 3.88
N SER A 171 6.68 6.46 3.93
CA SER A 171 5.69 5.56 4.52
C SER A 171 5.95 5.27 6.01
N MET A 172 7.17 5.49 6.52
CA MET A 172 7.52 5.22 7.93
C MET A 172 6.78 6.11 8.92
N THR A 173 6.08 7.12 8.42
CA THR A 173 5.11 7.82 9.22
C THR A 173 3.80 7.02 9.23
N LEU A 174 3.49 6.50 10.41
CA LEU A 174 2.18 6.34 11.04
C LEU A 174 1.06 7.17 10.36
N PHE A 175 0.59 6.73 9.19
CA PHE A 175 -0.52 7.32 8.46
C PHE A 175 -1.44 6.21 7.97
N ALA A 176 -2.73 6.35 8.22
CA ALA A 176 -3.74 5.44 7.74
C ALA A 176 -3.82 5.47 6.21
N SER A 177 -4.00 4.30 5.60
CA SER A 177 -4.21 4.15 4.15
C SER A 177 -5.62 4.55 3.69
N THR A 178 -6.55 4.75 4.64
CA THR A 178 -7.93 5.15 4.36
C THR A 178 -8.43 6.15 5.40
N LYS A 179 -9.26 7.10 4.97
CA LYS A 179 -10.04 7.98 5.85
C LYS A 179 -11.48 7.48 5.94
N VAL A 180 -12.07 7.45 7.13
CA VAL A 180 -13.51 7.19 7.29
C VAL A 180 -14.29 8.38 6.73
N SER A 181 -15.24 8.15 5.83
CA SER A 181 -15.98 9.22 5.14
C SER A 181 -17.49 9.20 5.40
N GLY A 182 -17.97 8.28 6.25
CA GLY A 182 -19.37 8.21 6.65
C GLY A 182 -19.57 7.30 7.86
N SER A 183 -20.83 6.97 8.16
CA SER A 183 -21.23 6.06 9.24
C SER A 183 -21.51 4.65 8.73
N ASN A 184 -21.66 3.68 9.64
CA ASN A 184 -22.12 2.34 9.30
C ASN A 184 -23.48 2.39 8.59
N ILE A 185 -23.57 1.80 7.40
CA ILE A 185 -24.80 1.75 6.60
C ILE A 185 -25.58 0.45 6.78
N VAL A 186 -25.03 -0.57 7.46
CA VAL A 186 -25.76 -1.81 7.76
C VAL A 186 -26.67 -1.59 8.95
N PRO A 187 -28.00 -1.66 8.79
CA PRO A 187 -28.90 -1.55 9.92
C PRO A 187 -28.83 -2.83 10.77
N ASN A 188 -28.97 -2.68 12.08
CA ASN A 188 -29.03 -3.79 13.04
C ASN A 188 -27.85 -4.79 12.93
N GLY A 189 -26.65 -4.30 12.57
CA GLY A 189 -25.45 -5.13 12.43
C GLY A 189 -24.90 -5.71 13.75
N ASN A 190 -25.21 -5.06 14.87
CA ASN A 190 -24.78 -5.44 16.23
C ASN A 190 -25.85 -6.20 17.03
N MET A 191 -27.05 -6.37 16.47
CA MET A 191 -28.16 -7.17 17.04
C MET A 191 -28.57 -6.83 18.47
N ILE A 192 -28.37 -5.58 18.90
CA ILE A 192 -28.67 -5.16 20.28
C ILE A 192 -30.16 -5.41 20.63
N GLY A 193 -31.09 -5.05 19.74
CA GLY A 193 -32.53 -5.12 20.02
C GLY A 193 -33.23 -6.41 19.53
N SER A 194 -32.83 -6.96 18.38
CA SER A 194 -33.47 -8.15 17.78
C SER A 194 -32.64 -8.73 16.63
N ALA A 195 -33.05 -9.87 16.07
CA ALA A 195 -32.56 -10.38 14.78
C ALA A 195 -33.33 -9.81 13.57
N ALA A 196 -34.09 -8.73 13.73
CA ALA A 196 -34.92 -8.17 12.64
C ALA A 196 -34.07 -7.84 11.40
N GLY A 197 -34.57 -8.27 10.24
CA GLY A 197 -33.93 -8.11 8.94
C GLY A 197 -32.85 -9.14 8.60
N TRP A 198 -32.36 -9.91 9.57
CA TRP A 198 -31.45 -11.01 9.30
C TRP A 198 -32.23 -12.25 8.87
N THR A 199 -31.73 -12.98 7.87
CA THR A 199 -32.39 -14.19 7.35
C THR A 199 -31.40 -15.33 7.12
N GLY A 200 -31.82 -16.56 7.43
CA GLY A 200 -31.11 -17.78 7.06
C GLY A 200 -31.80 -18.48 5.89
N TRP A 201 -31.03 -19.07 4.99
CA TRP A 201 -31.57 -19.85 3.88
C TRP A 201 -30.65 -21.00 3.48
N ASN A 202 -31.25 -22.13 3.09
CA ASN A 202 -30.60 -23.24 2.41
C ASN A 202 -31.63 -23.98 1.54
N GLU A 203 -31.17 -24.57 0.44
CA GLU A 203 -32.01 -25.19 -0.59
C GLU A 203 -32.71 -26.47 -0.12
N ILE A 204 -32.00 -27.38 0.55
CA ILE A 204 -32.47 -28.74 0.83
C ILE A 204 -32.81 -28.90 2.32
N ALA A 205 -33.99 -29.46 2.61
CA ALA A 205 -34.42 -29.77 3.97
C ALA A 205 -33.46 -30.76 4.69
N PRO A 206 -33.29 -30.69 6.02
CA PRO A 206 -33.92 -29.71 6.92
C PRO A 206 -33.38 -28.30 6.68
N HIS A 207 -34.22 -27.28 6.91
CA HIS A 207 -33.77 -25.90 6.79
C HIS A 207 -32.94 -25.49 8.02
N GLY A 208 -31.92 -24.67 7.81
CA GLY A 208 -31.08 -24.16 8.87
C GLY A 208 -31.82 -23.20 9.79
N THR A 209 -31.35 -23.10 11.02
CA THR A 209 -31.99 -22.28 12.06
C THR A 209 -31.13 -21.05 12.34
N LEU A 210 -31.72 -19.86 12.23
CA LEU A 210 -31.11 -18.60 12.64
C LEU A 210 -31.71 -18.14 13.96
N SER A 211 -30.88 -17.91 14.97
CA SER A 211 -31.30 -17.41 16.28
C SER A 211 -30.42 -16.24 16.74
N ARG A 212 -31.00 -15.30 17.49
CA ARG A 212 -30.23 -14.30 18.23
C ARG A 212 -29.81 -14.90 19.56
N GLU A 213 -28.55 -14.76 19.92
CA GLU A 213 -28.03 -15.20 21.21
C GLU A 213 -27.02 -14.22 21.80
N ALA A 214 -26.83 -14.31 23.12
CA ALA A 214 -25.76 -13.61 23.81
C ALA A 214 -24.45 -14.37 23.55
N CYS A 215 -23.42 -13.64 23.14
CA CYS A 215 -22.12 -14.19 22.77
C CYS A 215 -21.07 -13.09 22.89
N PRO A 216 -19.82 -13.37 23.29
CA PRO A 216 -18.77 -12.36 23.24
C PRO A 216 -18.64 -11.83 21.80
N PRO A 217 -18.68 -10.52 21.52
CA PRO A 217 -18.57 -9.37 22.44
C PRO A 217 -19.92 -8.72 22.88
N GLY A 218 -21.08 -9.30 22.55
CA GLY A 218 -22.39 -8.84 22.98
C GLY A 218 -23.53 -9.76 22.49
N TRP A 219 -24.11 -9.42 21.34
CA TRP A 219 -25.17 -10.19 20.68
C TRP A 219 -24.73 -10.61 19.28
N CYS A 220 -25.16 -11.80 18.85
CA CYS A 220 -24.90 -12.31 17.52
C CYS A 220 -26.08 -13.07 16.93
N ALA A 221 -26.03 -13.24 15.61
CA ALA A 221 -26.86 -14.21 14.90
C ALA A 221 -26.08 -15.50 14.83
N ARG A 222 -26.62 -16.54 15.47
CA ARG A 222 -26.16 -17.90 15.32
C ARG A 222 -26.98 -18.58 14.25
N TYR A 223 -26.29 -19.13 13.26
CA TYR A 223 -26.90 -19.95 12.23
C TYR A 223 -26.37 -21.38 12.31
N VAL A 224 -27.29 -22.34 12.43
CA VAL A 224 -27.00 -23.78 12.32
C VAL A 224 -27.42 -24.26 10.94
N ALA A 225 -26.47 -24.66 10.10
CA ALA A 225 -26.74 -25.07 8.73
C ALA A 225 -27.52 -26.40 8.66
N GLY A 226 -28.49 -26.44 7.75
CA GLY A 226 -29.38 -27.57 7.51
C GLY A 226 -28.82 -28.61 6.52
N GLY A 227 -29.69 -29.16 5.67
CA GLY A 227 -29.40 -30.26 4.73
C GLY A 227 -28.54 -29.90 3.51
N SER A 228 -28.29 -28.61 3.27
CA SER A 228 -27.40 -28.12 2.20
C SER A 228 -26.60 -26.91 2.67
N ASN A 229 -25.70 -26.40 1.82
CA ASN A 229 -24.97 -25.17 2.10
C ASN A 229 -25.95 -24.04 2.45
N GLY A 230 -25.68 -23.39 3.57
CA GLY A 230 -26.47 -22.29 4.10
C GLY A 230 -25.92 -20.92 3.74
N ILE A 231 -26.82 -19.95 3.81
CA ILE A 231 -26.59 -18.53 3.62
C ILE A 231 -27.18 -17.81 4.83
N VAL A 232 -26.42 -16.89 5.42
CA VAL A 232 -26.95 -15.87 6.33
C VAL A 232 -26.91 -14.54 5.61
N SER A 233 -28.01 -13.81 5.57
CA SER A 233 -28.09 -12.49 4.94
C SER A 233 -28.31 -11.41 5.98
N SER A 234 -27.57 -10.31 5.84
CA SER A 234 -27.76 -9.10 6.61
C SER A 234 -29.10 -8.41 6.28
N PRO A 235 -29.58 -7.50 7.13
CA PRO A 235 -30.58 -6.51 6.77
C PRO A 235 -30.19 -5.71 5.52
N ARG A 236 -31.20 -5.18 4.83
CA ARG A 236 -30.99 -4.44 3.57
C ARG A 236 -30.52 -3.02 3.81
N PHE A 237 -29.65 -2.52 2.93
CA PHE A 237 -29.08 -1.16 2.98
C PHE A 237 -28.91 -0.56 1.58
N THR A 238 -28.66 0.75 1.54
CA THR A 238 -28.35 1.48 0.30
C THR A 238 -26.83 1.50 0.10
N ILE A 239 -26.36 1.15 -1.09
CA ILE A 239 -24.94 1.23 -1.48
C ILE A 239 -24.81 2.08 -2.74
N VAL A 240 -23.70 2.82 -2.89
CA VAL A 240 -23.49 3.78 -3.99
C VAL A 240 -22.30 3.37 -4.84
N ALA A 241 -22.50 3.33 -6.16
CA ALA A 241 -21.44 3.02 -7.13
C ALA A 241 -20.26 3.99 -7.01
N GLY A 242 -19.05 3.46 -7.15
CA GLY A 242 -17.82 4.25 -7.12
C GLY A 242 -17.28 4.53 -5.71
N THR A 243 -18.09 4.34 -4.67
CA THR A 243 -17.67 4.53 -3.27
C THR A 243 -16.85 3.34 -2.78
N TRP A 244 -15.78 3.62 -2.05
CA TRP A 244 -15.03 2.60 -1.31
C TRP A 244 -15.69 2.36 0.03
N TYR A 245 -15.78 1.08 0.43
CA TYR A 245 -16.33 0.68 1.70
C TYR A 245 -15.35 -0.20 2.47
N ARG A 246 -15.27 0.01 3.78
CA ARG A 246 -14.65 -0.89 4.76
C ARG A 246 -15.75 -1.75 5.38
N LEU A 247 -15.70 -3.05 5.13
CA LEU A 247 -16.56 -4.05 5.77
C LEU A 247 -15.80 -4.62 6.95
N THR A 248 -16.38 -4.49 8.15
CA THR A 248 -15.87 -5.09 9.38
C THR A 248 -16.91 -6.08 9.92
N VAL A 249 -16.50 -7.25 10.36
CA VAL A 249 -17.40 -8.24 10.98
C VAL A 249 -16.65 -9.12 11.97
N ASP A 250 -17.31 -9.46 13.08
CA ASP A 250 -16.80 -10.43 14.04
C ASP A 250 -17.47 -11.79 13.76
N LEU A 251 -16.66 -12.84 13.61
CA LEU A 251 -17.16 -14.18 13.32
C LEU A 251 -16.54 -15.23 14.24
N VAL A 252 -17.29 -16.30 14.46
CA VAL A 252 -16.80 -17.58 14.97
C VAL A 252 -17.56 -18.75 14.34
N THR A 253 -16.91 -19.89 14.21
CA THR A 253 -17.52 -21.12 13.69
C THR A 253 -17.25 -22.32 14.60
N ASN A 254 -18.01 -23.40 14.45
CA ASN A 254 -17.76 -24.64 15.18
C ASN A 254 -16.66 -25.53 14.56
N VAL A 255 -16.07 -25.11 13.44
CA VAL A 255 -15.04 -25.85 12.70
C VAL A 255 -13.82 -24.96 12.47
N ALA A 256 -12.62 -25.54 12.39
CA ALA A 256 -11.42 -24.73 12.14
C ALA A 256 -11.27 -24.42 10.65
N ASN A 257 -10.99 -23.16 10.33
CA ASN A 257 -10.61 -22.67 9.00
C ASN A 257 -11.64 -22.88 7.86
N PRO A 258 -12.97 -22.83 8.06
CA PRO A 258 -13.89 -22.79 6.92
C PRO A 258 -13.68 -21.50 6.13
N VAL A 259 -13.78 -21.62 4.80
CA VAL A 259 -13.81 -20.45 3.91
C VAL A 259 -15.23 -19.94 3.86
N ILE A 260 -15.45 -18.72 4.36
CA ILE A 260 -16.73 -18.02 4.28
C ILE A 260 -16.64 -16.97 3.19
N ASP A 261 -17.58 -17.00 2.25
CA ASP A 261 -17.73 -15.96 1.23
C ASP A 261 -18.57 -14.81 1.80
N LEU A 262 -18.08 -13.58 1.70
CA LEU A 262 -18.82 -12.35 2.02
C LEU A 262 -19.32 -11.71 0.74
N VAL A 263 -20.55 -12.00 0.32
CA VAL A 263 -21.05 -11.46 -0.95
C VAL A 263 -21.95 -10.27 -0.72
N VAL A 264 -21.40 -9.07 -0.96
CA VAL A 264 -22.16 -7.83 -1.03
C VAL A 264 -22.90 -7.81 -2.36
N ARG A 265 -24.23 -7.84 -2.35
CA ARG A 265 -25.03 -8.02 -3.57
C ARG A 265 -26.35 -7.27 -3.53
N ARG A 266 -27.00 -7.17 -4.70
CA ARG A 266 -28.41 -6.81 -4.79
C ARG A 266 -29.26 -7.84 -4.03
N GLY A 267 -30.15 -7.37 -3.16
CA GLY A 267 -30.97 -8.19 -2.28
C GLY A 267 -32.32 -8.62 -2.86
N GLY A 268 -32.46 -8.60 -4.19
CA GLY A 268 -33.68 -8.88 -4.94
C GLY A 268 -34.66 -7.71 -5.02
N GLY A 269 -35.89 -8.02 -5.45
CA GLY A 269 -36.89 -7.03 -5.85
C GLY A 269 -36.83 -6.74 -7.35
N GLY A 270 -37.98 -6.40 -7.94
CA GLY A 270 -38.11 -6.22 -9.39
C GLY A 270 -37.63 -7.44 -10.20
N LEU A 271 -37.02 -7.17 -11.36
CA LEU A 271 -36.47 -8.18 -12.28
C LEU A 271 -34.93 -8.21 -12.30
N ASN A 272 -34.26 -7.51 -11.37
CA ASN A 272 -32.84 -7.18 -11.47
C ASN A 272 -31.88 -8.23 -10.86
N GLY A 273 -32.40 -9.33 -10.32
CA GLY A 273 -31.58 -10.46 -9.85
C GLY A 273 -30.81 -10.23 -8.53
N TYR A 274 -29.64 -10.86 -8.40
CA TYR A 274 -28.83 -10.94 -7.17
C TYR A 274 -27.32 -10.77 -7.42
N GLU A 275 -26.93 -9.90 -8.35
CA GLU A 275 -25.53 -9.75 -8.72
C GLU A 275 -24.67 -9.19 -7.59
N SER A 276 -23.41 -9.61 -7.54
CA SER A 276 -22.42 -9.00 -6.65
C SER A 276 -22.17 -7.55 -7.05
N VAL A 277 -21.99 -6.68 -6.05
CA VAL A 277 -21.71 -5.25 -6.23
C VAL A 277 -20.33 -4.84 -5.69
N SER A 278 -19.48 -5.81 -5.34
CA SER A 278 -18.07 -5.56 -5.03
C SER A 278 -17.18 -5.70 -6.27
N ASP A 279 -16.10 -4.90 -6.35
CA ASP A 279 -15.10 -4.94 -7.43
C ASP A 279 -14.22 -6.21 -7.43
N ARG A 280 -14.33 -7.03 -6.38
CA ARG A 280 -13.57 -8.25 -6.18
C ARG A 280 -14.37 -9.27 -5.38
N SER A 281 -13.92 -10.53 -5.39
CA SER A 281 -14.44 -11.57 -4.49
C SER A 281 -13.92 -11.34 -3.08
N LEU A 282 -14.81 -11.39 -2.08
CA LEU A 282 -14.46 -11.20 -0.67
C LEU A 282 -14.62 -12.55 0.03
N ARG A 283 -13.53 -13.07 0.58
CA ARG A 283 -13.48 -14.37 1.25
C ARG A 283 -12.61 -14.29 2.49
N MET A 284 -12.93 -15.08 3.50
CA MET A 284 -12.10 -15.20 4.70
C MET A 284 -12.04 -16.63 5.20
N LYS A 285 -10.98 -16.95 5.97
CA LYS A 285 -10.90 -18.18 6.76
C LYS A 285 -11.35 -17.87 8.17
N ALA A 286 -12.54 -18.36 8.55
CA ALA A 286 -13.05 -18.17 9.90
C ALA A 286 -12.41 -19.16 10.89
N GLY A 287 -12.33 -18.80 12.17
CA GLY A 287 -11.78 -19.65 13.23
C GLY A 287 -12.85 -20.29 14.12
N ASN A 288 -12.38 -21.07 15.09
CA ASN A 288 -13.18 -21.57 16.22
C ASN A 288 -13.11 -20.67 17.46
N ALA A 289 -12.45 -19.52 17.33
CA ALA A 289 -12.45 -18.43 18.30
C ALA A 289 -13.02 -17.17 17.63
N TRP A 290 -13.61 -16.28 18.42
CA TRP A 290 -14.07 -15.00 17.93
C TRP A 290 -12.90 -14.20 17.36
N SER A 291 -13.07 -13.71 16.14
CA SER A 291 -12.07 -12.90 15.44
C SER A 291 -12.76 -11.82 14.62
N ARG A 292 -12.12 -10.65 14.55
CA ARG A 292 -12.55 -9.54 13.70
C ARG A 292 -11.92 -9.66 12.33
N TYR A 293 -12.74 -9.53 11.30
CA TYR A 293 -12.34 -9.56 9.91
C TYR A 293 -12.66 -8.23 9.26
N VAL A 294 -11.71 -7.75 8.45
CA VAL A 294 -11.85 -6.50 7.70
C VAL A 294 -11.51 -6.75 6.24
N VAL A 295 -12.33 -6.18 5.35
CA VAL A 295 -12.04 -6.12 3.92
C VAL A 295 -12.50 -4.80 3.33
N THR A 296 -11.74 -4.26 2.39
CA THR A 296 -12.11 -3.07 1.63
C THR A 296 -12.44 -3.43 0.19
N PHE A 297 -13.44 -2.77 -0.38
CA PHE A 297 -13.83 -2.95 -1.77
C PHE A 297 -14.44 -1.67 -2.33
N LYS A 298 -14.43 -1.53 -3.66
CA LYS A 298 -15.15 -0.47 -4.35
C LYS A 298 -16.49 -0.99 -4.85
N ALA A 299 -17.57 -0.27 -4.56
CA ALA A 299 -18.90 -0.65 -5.03
C ALA A 299 -19.01 -0.40 -6.54
N THR A 300 -19.51 -1.37 -7.29
CA THR A 300 -19.64 -1.31 -8.76
C THR A 300 -21.00 -0.78 -9.21
N LYS A 301 -22.01 -0.83 -8.34
CA LYS A 301 -23.38 -0.39 -8.63
C LYS A 301 -24.02 0.33 -7.45
N THR A 302 -24.98 1.20 -7.78
CA THR A 302 -25.86 1.84 -6.79
C THR A 302 -27.11 0.98 -6.63
N ILE A 303 -27.40 0.55 -5.41
CA ILE A 303 -28.65 -0.14 -5.06
C ILE A 303 -29.29 0.64 -3.92
N ARG A 304 -30.50 1.13 -4.11
CA ARG A 304 -31.25 1.85 -3.06
C ARG A 304 -32.24 0.90 -2.40
N VAL A 305 -32.44 1.08 -1.09
CA VAL A 305 -33.50 0.37 -0.36
C VAL A 305 -34.85 0.86 -0.87
N ASN A 306 -35.76 -0.10 -1.13
CA ASN A 306 -37.12 0.16 -1.62
C ASN A 306 -37.15 1.13 -2.81
N ASP A 307 -36.29 0.89 -3.80
CA ASP A 307 -36.18 1.74 -4.98
C ASP A 307 -37.46 1.62 -5.85
N PRO A 308 -38.26 2.69 -5.99
CA PRO A 308 -39.50 2.61 -6.76
C PRO A 308 -39.26 2.52 -8.27
N LEU A 309 -38.08 2.90 -8.76
CA LEU A 309 -37.76 2.88 -10.19
C LEU A 309 -37.37 1.48 -10.64
N THR A 310 -36.52 0.82 -9.86
CA THR A 310 -35.99 -0.51 -10.20
C THR A 310 -36.81 -1.64 -9.56
N GLY A 311 -37.60 -1.34 -8.52
CA GLY A 311 -38.28 -2.31 -7.68
C GLY A 311 -37.34 -3.01 -6.69
N ASP A 312 -36.09 -2.56 -6.55
CA ASP A 312 -35.12 -3.19 -5.67
C ASP A 312 -35.50 -3.03 -4.20
N ALA A 313 -35.36 -4.12 -3.45
CA ALA A 313 -35.55 -4.06 -2.01
C ALA A 313 -34.33 -3.45 -1.27
N GLY A 314 -33.17 -3.34 -1.92
CA GLY A 314 -31.91 -2.86 -1.35
C GLY A 314 -30.76 -3.85 -1.55
N ALA A 315 -29.52 -3.45 -1.21
CA ALA A 315 -28.38 -4.34 -1.14
C ALA A 315 -28.35 -5.10 0.19
N ARG A 316 -27.62 -6.21 0.25
CA ARG A 316 -27.36 -6.99 1.48
C ARG A 316 -25.99 -7.67 1.41
N ILE A 317 -25.53 -8.18 2.55
CA ILE A 317 -24.32 -8.99 2.67
C ILE A 317 -24.74 -10.43 2.95
N ASP A 318 -24.37 -11.34 2.06
CA ASP A 318 -24.59 -12.78 2.23
C ASP A 318 -23.30 -13.44 2.73
N PHE A 319 -23.36 -14.10 3.88
CA PHE A 319 -22.37 -15.04 4.38
C PHE A 319 -22.68 -16.42 3.80
N GLN A 320 -21.88 -16.90 2.85
CA GLN A 320 -22.13 -18.15 2.14
C GLN A 320 -21.09 -19.22 2.43
N ASN A 321 -21.32 -20.41 1.86
CA ASN A 321 -20.47 -21.60 2.01
C ASN A 321 -20.46 -22.16 3.45
N ILE A 322 -21.56 -21.99 4.18
CA ILE A 322 -21.77 -22.60 5.50
C ILE A 322 -22.27 -24.02 5.28
N ARG A 323 -21.38 -25.01 5.40
CA ARG A 323 -21.70 -26.40 5.01
C ARG A 323 -22.71 -27.05 5.95
N PRO A 324 -23.45 -28.09 5.52
CA PRO A 324 -24.34 -28.85 6.40
C PRO A 324 -23.71 -29.21 7.74
N GLY A 325 -24.45 -28.96 8.85
CA GLY A 325 -23.98 -29.20 10.22
C GLY A 325 -22.96 -28.18 10.76
N GLN A 326 -22.47 -27.24 9.96
CA GLN A 326 -21.66 -26.13 10.45
C GLN A 326 -22.52 -25.09 11.17
N VAL A 327 -21.87 -24.41 12.11
CA VAL A 327 -22.42 -23.26 12.81
C VAL A 327 -21.57 -22.05 12.49
N LEU A 328 -22.23 -20.96 12.13
CA LEU A 328 -21.63 -19.64 12.00
C LEU A 328 -22.33 -18.69 12.98
N SER A 329 -21.57 -18.00 13.80
CA SER A 329 -22.06 -16.85 14.58
C SER A 329 -21.47 -15.56 14.03
N VAL A 330 -22.32 -14.55 13.82
CA VAL A 330 -21.99 -13.25 13.23
C VAL A 330 -22.33 -12.12 14.21
N ALA A 331 -21.39 -11.24 14.52
CA ALA A 331 -21.59 -10.05 15.35
C ALA A 331 -20.96 -8.80 14.72
N ASN A 332 -21.38 -7.61 15.19
CA ASN A 332 -20.81 -6.31 14.87
C ASN A 332 -20.52 -6.09 13.38
N LEU A 333 -21.49 -6.42 12.51
CA LEU A 333 -21.37 -6.18 11.09
C LEU A 333 -21.44 -4.68 10.80
N GLU A 334 -20.36 -4.13 10.26
CA GLU A 334 -20.26 -2.75 9.80
C GLU A 334 -19.91 -2.72 8.31
N LEU A 335 -20.54 -1.80 7.58
CA LEU A 335 -20.12 -1.39 6.26
C LEU A 335 -20.04 0.13 6.27
N VAL A 336 -18.84 0.69 6.15
CA VAL A 336 -18.60 2.11 6.37
C VAL A 336 -17.94 2.71 5.13
N PRO A 337 -18.45 3.82 4.57
CA PRO A 337 -17.77 4.54 3.50
C PRO A 337 -16.38 4.99 3.93
N VAL A 338 -15.39 4.78 3.06
CA VAL A 338 -14.01 5.23 3.26
C VAL A 338 -13.47 5.92 2.01
N THR A 339 -12.46 6.74 2.17
CA THR A 339 -11.72 7.38 1.08
C THR A 339 -10.27 6.89 1.11
N PRO A 340 -9.77 6.20 0.08
CA PRO A 340 -8.37 5.80 0.00
C PRO A 340 -7.44 7.02 -0.03
N ALA A 341 -6.36 6.93 0.75
CA ALA A 341 -5.32 7.95 0.83
C ALA A 341 -4.52 8.11 -0.47
N ASP A 342 -4.57 7.12 -1.38
CA ASP A 342 -3.79 7.09 -2.62
C ASP A 342 -4.07 8.29 -3.54
N SER A 343 -5.26 8.88 -3.45
CA SER A 343 -5.58 10.13 -4.15
C SER A 343 -4.70 11.33 -3.74
N LEU A 344 -3.97 11.19 -2.63
CA LEU A 344 -3.05 12.18 -2.05
C LEU A 344 -1.61 11.65 -1.92
N ASN A 345 -1.25 10.52 -2.53
CA ASN A 345 0.12 9.98 -2.51
C ASN A 345 0.91 10.45 -3.75
N ARG A 346 1.11 11.76 -3.86
CA ARG A 346 1.85 12.42 -4.96
C ARG A 346 3.25 12.85 -4.50
N SER A 347 4.19 12.76 -5.42
CA SER A 347 5.50 13.42 -5.33
C SER A 347 5.73 14.31 -6.55
N ASP A 348 6.49 15.38 -6.37
CA ASP A 348 6.89 16.31 -7.43
C ASP A 348 8.36 16.73 -7.23
N LEU A 349 9.05 16.98 -8.35
CA LEU A 349 10.39 17.57 -8.36
C LEU A 349 10.29 19.05 -8.73
N LEU A 350 10.58 19.93 -7.79
CA LEU A 350 10.76 21.35 -8.08
C LEU A 350 12.18 21.55 -8.59
N LEU A 351 12.32 22.20 -9.75
CA LEU A 351 13.58 22.29 -10.46
C LEU A 351 13.90 23.72 -10.86
N ASN A 352 15.11 24.19 -10.51
CA ASN A 352 15.64 25.45 -10.98
C ASN A 352 16.92 25.22 -11.79
N PRO A 353 16.84 25.12 -13.13
CA PRO A 353 18.01 24.99 -13.98
C PRO A 353 18.70 26.35 -14.22
N ALA A 354 18.15 27.48 -13.78
CA ALA A 354 18.73 28.80 -14.05
C ALA A 354 19.92 29.11 -13.12
N ASN A 355 20.68 30.14 -13.51
CA ASN A 355 21.80 30.68 -12.71
C ASN A 355 21.35 31.71 -11.65
N ALA A 356 20.05 31.91 -11.46
CA ALA A 356 19.48 32.82 -10.48
C ALA A 356 18.38 32.11 -9.66
N PRO A 357 18.03 32.60 -8.45
CA PRO A 357 16.91 32.06 -7.70
C PRO A 357 15.60 32.08 -8.50
N LEU A 358 14.77 31.06 -8.29
CA LEU A 358 13.47 30.89 -8.96
C LEU A 358 12.37 30.77 -7.90
N VAL A 359 11.32 31.57 -8.05
CA VAL A 359 10.08 31.44 -7.27
C VAL A 359 9.18 30.44 -7.97
N VAL A 360 8.75 29.40 -7.25
CA VAL A 360 7.94 28.30 -7.77
C VAL A 360 6.63 28.23 -6.99
N ASP A 361 5.52 28.23 -7.72
CA ASP A 361 4.19 28.04 -7.14
C ASP A 361 3.90 26.56 -6.85
N CYS A 362 2.88 26.33 -6.02
CA CYS A 362 2.42 24.98 -5.72
C CYS A 362 2.01 24.23 -7.01
N PRO A 363 2.47 22.98 -7.22
CA PRO A 363 2.10 22.18 -8.40
C PRO A 363 0.59 21.96 -8.58
N LEU A 364 -0.17 22.02 -7.48
CA LEU A 364 -1.62 21.82 -7.46
C LEU A 364 -2.42 23.13 -7.45
N ALA A 365 -1.79 24.30 -7.57
CA ALA A 365 -2.46 25.59 -7.44
C ALA A 365 -3.66 25.76 -8.40
N ALA A 366 -3.55 25.23 -9.62
CA ALA A 366 -4.58 25.38 -10.65
C ALA A 366 -5.75 24.37 -10.53
N THR A 367 -5.53 23.22 -9.91
CA THR A 367 -6.49 22.10 -9.93
C THR A 367 -7.02 21.73 -8.55
N GLN A 368 -6.20 21.83 -7.50
CA GLN A 368 -6.48 21.37 -6.15
C GLN A 368 -5.73 22.25 -5.13
N SER A 369 -5.95 23.57 -5.16
CA SER A 369 -5.20 24.55 -4.35
C SER A 369 -5.29 24.29 -2.85
N ASN A 370 -6.38 23.69 -2.37
CA ASN A 370 -6.56 23.27 -0.98
C ASN A 370 -5.59 22.18 -0.52
N LEU A 371 -4.97 21.44 -1.45
CA LEU A 371 -3.98 20.41 -1.15
C LEU A 371 -2.55 20.95 -1.07
N CYS A 372 -2.32 22.22 -1.41
CA CYS A 372 -0.98 22.82 -1.40
C CYS A 372 -0.35 22.83 0.00
N THR A 373 -1.17 22.92 1.06
CA THR A 373 -0.71 22.84 2.46
C THR A 373 -0.25 21.45 2.88
N ASN A 374 -0.55 20.42 2.08
CA ASN A 374 -0.17 19.04 2.39
C ASN A 374 1.23 18.69 1.87
N TYR A 375 1.89 19.58 1.13
CA TYR A 375 3.25 19.34 0.68
C TYR A 375 4.25 19.44 1.82
N VAL A 376 5.11 18.44 1.91
CA VAL A 376 6.29 18.42 2.77
C VAL A 376 7.52 18.10 1.93
N ARG A 377 8.71 18.52 2.38
CA ARG A 377 9.96 18.19 1.70
C ARG A 377 10.41 16.79 2.06
N LEU A 378 10.92 16.05 1.08
CA LEU A 378 11.52 14.74 1.34
C LEU A 378 12.81 14.84 2.17
N SER A 379 13.55 15.94 2.00
CA SER A 379 14.84 16.22 2.66
C SER A 379 14.76 16.27 4.19
N ASP A 380 13.68 16.80 4.76
CA ASP A 380 13.56 17.03 6.21
C ASP A 380 12.15 16.79 6.77
N ASN A 381 11.19 16.39 5.93
CA ASN A 381 9.79 16.16 6.28
C ASN A 381 9.06 17.41 6.82
N GLN A 382 9.59 18.61 6.54
CA GLN A 382 8.99 19.88 6.94
C GLN A 382 7.96 20.37 5.92
N PRO A 383 6.89 21.07 6.36
CA PRO A 383 5.91 21.67 5.46
C PRO A 383 6.53 22.64 4.46
N VAL A 384 6.06 22.59 3.21
CA VAL A 384 6.44 23.55 2.17
C VAL A 384 5.56 24.79 2.31
N ARG A 385 6.19 25.96 2.37
CA ARG A 385 5.49 27.25 2.30
C ARG A 385 5.53 27.75 0.86
N TRP A 386 4.37 27.99 0.28
CA TRP A 386 4.23 28.49 -1.08
C TRP A 386 4.04 30.02 -1.09
N PRO A 387 4.59 30.72 -2.08
CA PRO A 387 5.48 30.20 -3.12
C PRO A 387 6.85 29.83 -2.55
N TYR A 388 7.50 28.82 -3.14
CA TYR A 388 8.78 28.28 -2.69
C TYR A 388 9.93 28.90 -3.49
N VAL A 389 11.03 29.27 -2.82
CA VAL A 389 12.21 29.85 -3.48
C VAL A 389 13.29 28.77 -3.63
N LEU A 390 13.60 28.43 -4.88
CA LEU A 390 14.73 27.57 -5.22
C LEU A 390 15.97 28.41 -5.54
N SER A 391 17.10 28.07 -4.93
CA SER A 391 18.40 28.63 -5.31
C SER A 391 18.77 28.31 -6.75
N ALA A 392 19.69 29.07 -7.33
CA ALA A 392 20.25 28.78 -8.65
C ALA A 392 20.78 27.34 -8.74
N ARG A 393 20.55 26.66 -9.87
CA ARG A 393 21.01 25.28 -10.15
C ARG A 393 20.63 24.26 -9.07
N SER A 394 19.49 24.43 -8.43
CA SER A 394 19.02 23.57 -7.35
C SER A 394 17.71 22.86 -7.68
N SER A 395 17.34 21.92 -6.82
CA SER A 395 16.10 21.18 -6.89
C SER A 395 15.60 20.88 -5.49
N GLU A 396 14.31 20.61 -5.34
CA GLU A 396 13.69 20.11 -4.11
C GLU A 396 12.70 19.02 -4.47
N ILE A 397 12.75 17.90 -3.73
CA ILE A 397 11.73 16.87 -3.86
C ILE A 397 10.68 17.12 -2.80
N VAL A 398 9.44 17.28 -3.23
CA VAL A 398 8.30 17.50 -2.35
C VAL A 398 7.29 16.36 -2.56
N PHE A 399 6.56 16.03 -1.51
CA PHE A 399 5.50 15.04 -1.60
C PHE A 399 4.33 15.43 -0.73
N THR A 400 3.14 14.97 -1.09
CA THR A 400 1.92 15.24 -0.34
C THR A 400 1.76 14.25 0.81
N ARG A 401 1.32 14.78 1.94
CA ARG A 401 1.03 14.07 3.16
C ARG A 401 -0.16 14.74 3.82
N ASP A 402 -1.27 14.02 3.91
CA ASP A 402 -2.46 14.54 4.58
C ASP A 402 -2.25 14.44 6.10
N PRO A 403 -2.09 15.56 6.84
CA PRO A 403 -1.97 15.52 8.29
C PRO A 403 -3.22 14.94 8.97
N GLY A 404 -4.38 14.92 8.31
CA GLY A 404 -5.59 14.27 8.81
C GLY A 404 -5.57 12.74 8.70
N LEU A 405 -4.47 12.15 8.24
CA LEU A 405 -4.29 10.70 8.18
C LEU A 405 -3.32 10.16 9.23
N VAL A 406 -2.70 10.98 10.09
CA VAL A 406 -1.75 10.50 11.12
C VAL A 406 -2.44 9.40 11.94
N ASP A 407 -1.76 8.28 12.17
CA ASP A 407 -2.25 7.03 12.76
C ASP A 407 -1.16 6.47 13.69
N SER A 408 -1.16 6.93 14.93
CA SER A 408 -0.05 6.84 15.89
C SER A 408 0.22 5.43 16.40
N ASP A 409 -0.78 4.54 16.42
CA ASP A 409 -0.62 3.15 16.82
C ASP A 409 -0.51 2.18 15.62
N GLY A 410 -0.76 2.67 14.40
CA GLY A 410 -0.57 1.95 13.15
C GLY A 410 -1.67 0.94 12.87
N ASP A 411 -2.86 1.13 13.42
CA ASP A 411 -4.00 0.22 13.28
C ASP A 411 -4.78 0.40 11.96
N GLY A 412 -4.46 1.48 11.22
CA GLY A 412 -5.05 1.83 9.94
C GLY A 412 -6.24 2.79 10.02
N ILE A 413 -6.51 3.39 11.18
CA ILE A 413 -7.49 4.45 11.40
C ILE A 413 -6.75 5.73 11.83
N PRO A 414 -7.01 6.90 11.21
CA PRO A 414 -6.37 8.13 11.64
C PRO A 414 -6.69 8.49 13.09
N ASP A 415 -5.73 9.02 13.86
CA ASP A 415 -5.87 9.51 15.24
C ASP A 415 -7.09 10.41 15.43
N ILE A 416 -7.37 11.26 14.45
CA ILE A 416 -8.51 12.19 14.49
C ILE A 416 -9.89 11.48 14.35
N GLN A 417 -9.90 10.21 13.95
CA GLN A 417 -11.06 9.34 13.77
C GLN A 417 -11.01 8.10 14.67
N ASP A 418 -9.93 7.94 15.42
CA ASP A 418 -9.68 6.79 16.27
C ASP A 418 -10.22 7.04 17.68
N ALA A 419 -11.13 6.18 18.11
CA ALA A 419 -11.70 6.18 19.46
C ALA A 419 -10.89 5.32 20.44
N CYS A 420 -9.96 4.52 19.93
CA CYS A 420 -9.19 3.49 20.62
C CYS A 420 -7.68 3.64 20.29
N PRO A 421 -7.02 4.74 20.72
CA PRO A 421 -5.69 5.20 20.26
C PRO A 421 -4.47 4.34 20.69
N ALA A 422 -4.72 3.11 21.13
CA ALA A 422 -3.70 2.17 21.58
C ALA A 422 -4.12 0.73 21.25
N THR A 423 -4.61 0.53 20.03
CA THR A 423 -4.93 -0.78 19.50
C THR A 423 -3.69 -1.67 19.54
N PRO A 424 -3.74 -2.83 20.23
CA PRO A 424 -2.58 -3.71 20.31
C PRO A 424 -2.07 -4.15 18.92
N PRO A 425 -0.75 -4.09 18.66
CA PRO A 425 -0.20 -4.46 17.36
C PRO A 425 -0.63 -5.85 16.90
N GLY A 426 -1.10 -5.93 15.64
CA GLY A 426 -1.56 -7.18 15.03
C GLY A 426 -3.04 -7.51 15.26
N LEU A 427 -3.75 -6.76 16.11
CA LEU A 427 -5.21 -6.83 16.17
C LEU A 427 -5.85 -6.01 15.05
N VAL A 428 -7.02 -6.47 14.59
CA VAL A 428 -7.74 -5.83 13.49
C VAL A 428 -8.80 -4.89 14.08
N PRO A 429 -8.74 -3.57 13.82
CA PRO A 429 -9.72 -2.63 14.35
C PRO A 429 -10.97 -2.49 13.48
N ASN A 430 -12.06 -2.02 14.08
CA ASN A 430 -13.25 -1.58 13.36
C ASN A 430 -13.06 -0.19 12.73
N SER A 431 -14.14 0.40 12.24
CA SER A 431 -14.12 1.74 11.63
C SER A 431 -13.81 2.88 12.61
N LYS A 432 -13.76 2.62 13.91
CA LYS A 432 -13.43 3.59 14.96
C LYS A 432 -12.10 3.30 15.65
N GLY A 433 -11.28 2.43 15.07
CA GLY A 433 -9.99 2.01 15.64
C GLY A 433 -10.10 0.96 16.75
N CYS A 434 -11.28 0.54 17.19
CA CYS A 434 -11.35 -0.41 18.31
C CYS A 434 -11.16 -1.85 17.83
N ALA A 435 -10.28 -2.62 18.48
CA ALA A 435 -10.15 -4.06 18.29
C ALA A 435 -11.34 -4.84 18.90
N LEU A 436 -11.39 -6.15 18.64
CA LEU A 436 -12.35 -7.03 19.31
C LEU A 436 -11.94 -7.24 20.78
N GLY A 437 -12.82 -6.91 21.71
CA GLY A 437 -12.59 -7.07 23.15
C GLY A 437 -11.97 -5.85 23.86
N GLN A 438 -11.74 -4.79 23.10
CA GLN A 438 -11.47 -3.43 23.56
C GLN A 438 -12.77 -2.63 23.46
#